data_AF-A0A849RMB3-F1
#
_entry.id   AF-A0A849RMB3-F1
#
_cell.length_a   1.000
_cell.length_b   1.000
_cell.length_c   1.000
_cell.angle_alpha   90.00
_cell.angle_beta   90.00
_cell.angle_gamma   90.00
#
_symmetry.space_group_name_H-M   'P 1'
#
loop_
_entity.id
_entity.type
_entity.pdbx_description
1 polymer ?
#
loop_
_entity_poly.entity_id
_entity_poly.type
_entity_poly.pdbx_seq_one_letter_code
_entity_poly.pdbx_strand_id
1 'polypeptide(L)'
;MASTIMELRKSQRYPVRFKSIFSIDGRHVEDGVVTDLSLEGCRLTSAVHIPSNIPIELHIRPDQHAPVYISGAVVCWQKDSVFGLAFKELPELESATLTRLLWLLPSWTEE
;
A
#
# COMPACT_ATOMS: atom_id res chain seq x y z
N MET A 1 -31.41 -1.49 8.97
CA MET A 1 -30.98 -0.21 8.37
C MET A 1 -29.49 -0.02 8.67
N ALA A 2 -28.62 -0.73 7.95
CA ALA A 2 -27.18 -0.51 8.07
C ALA A 2 -26.81 0.56 7.04
N SER A 3 -26.52 1.76 7.51
CA SER A 3 -26.02 2.85 6.68
C SER A 3 -24.63 2.45 6.17
N THR A 4 -24.57 1.88 4.96
CA THR A 4 -23.31 1.72 4.22
C THR A 4 -22.86 3.11 3.82
N ILE A 5 -22.18 3.81 4.73
CA ILE A 5 -21.40 5.00 4.39
C ILE A 5 -20.35 4.51 3.40
N MET A 6 -20.63 4.70 2.11
CA MET A 6 -19.62 4.66 1.07
C MET A 6 -18.68 5.81 1.40
N GLU A 7 -17.63 5.52 2.18
CA GLU A 7 -16.58 6.48 2.46
C GLU A 7 -15.97 6.86 1.10
N LEU A 8 -16.37 8.05 0.61
CA LEU A 8 -15.89 8.56 -0.67
C LEU A 8 -14.36 8.62 -0.57
N ARG A 9 -13.70 7.93 -1.50
CA ARG A 9 -12.23 7.86 -1.51
C ARG A 9 -11.69 9.28 -1.71
N LYS A 10 -10.87 9.75 -0.76
CA LYS A 10 -10.31 11.11 -0.79
C LYS A 10 -9.10 11.26 -1.72
N SER A 11 -8.43 10.16 -2.05
CA SER A 11 -7.18 10.18 -2.81
C SER A 11 -7.26 9.42 -4.13
N GLN A 12 -6.68 10.01 -5.18
CA GLN A 12 -6.40 9.35 -6.47
C GLN A 12 -5.54 8.10 -6.22
N ARG A 13 -5.90 7.00 -6.87
CA ARG A 13 -5.13 5.75 -6.85
C ARG A 13 -4.58 5.46 -8.23
N TYR A 14 -3.34 4.98 -8.26
CA TYR A 14 -2.61 4.67 -9.47
C TYR A 14 -2.48 3.15 -9.59
N PRO A 15 -2.92 2.54 -10.70
CA PRO A 15 -2.65 1.14 -10.96
C PRO A 15 -1.14 0.97 -11.14
N VAL A 16 -0.57 0.04 -10.39
CA VAL A 16 0.88 -0.22 -10.40
C VAL A 16 1.13 -1.72 -10.30
N ARG A 17 2.39 -2.14 -10.48
CA ARG A 17 2.81 -3.50 -10.16
C ARG A 17 4.22 -3.49 -9.59
N PHE A 18 4.33 -3.09 -8.33
CA PHE A 18 5.62 -2.99 -7.65
C PHE A 18 5.86 -4.19 -6.75
N LYS A 19 7.09 -4.69 -6.76
CA LYS A 19 7.53 -5.66 -5.77
C LYS A 19 7.58 -4.98 -4.41
N SER A 20 7.35 -5.75 -3.37
CA SER A 20 7.45 -5.26 -2.00
C SER A 20 7.85 -6.38 -1.07
N ILE A 21 8.42 -5.98 0.08
CA ILE A 21 8.49 -6.84 1.25
C ILE A 21 7.79 -6.16 2.40
N PHE A 22 7.23 -6.93 3.33
CA PHE A 22 6.63 -6.39 4.53
C PHE A 22 7.01 -7.21 5.75
N SER A 23 7.01 -6.56 6.92
CA SER A 23 7.19 -7.22 8.20
C SER A 23 5.96 -7.09 9.08
N ILE A 24 5.56 -8.22 9.66
CA ILE A 24 4.54 -8.26 10.72
C ILE A 24 5.28 -8.29 12.06
N ASP A 25 5.03 -7.31 12.92
CA ASP A 25 5.67 -7.17 14.24
C ASP A 25 7.22 -7.15 14.19
N GLY A 26 7.81 -6.70 13.09
CA GLY A 26 9.27 -6.61 12.91
C GLY A 26 10.02 -7.94 12.84
N ARG A 27 9.32 -9.09 12.77
CA ARG A 27 9.94 -10.42 12.86
C ARG A 27 9.96 -11.19 11.55
N HIS A 28 8.90 -11.12 10.75
CA HIS A 28 8.72 -11.99 9.59
C HIS A 28 8.68 -11.15 8.32
N VAL A 29 9.74 -11.22 7.51
CA VAL A 29 9.81 -10.53 6.21
C VAL A 29 9.19 -11.42 5.14
N GLU A 30 8.08 -10.95 4.56
CA GLU A 30 7.32 -11.66 3.54
C GLU A 30 7.28 -10.86 2.23
N ASP A 31 7.20 -11.55 1.10
CA ASP A 31 7.04 -10.92 -0.22
C ASP A 31 5.58 -10.52 -0.49
N GLY A 32 5.42 -9.45 -1.27
CA GLY A 32 4.13 -9.03 -1.78
C GLY A 32 4.24 -8.18 -3.05
N VAL A 33 3.10 -7.96 -3.71
CA VAL A 33 2.99 -7.12 -4.91
C VAL A 33 1.97 -6.02 -4.65
N VAL A 34 2.43 -4.77 -4.74
CA VAL A 34 1.55 -3.61 -4.71
C VAL A 34 0.93 -3.43 -6.09
N THR A 35 -0.40 -3.49 -6.16
CA THR A 35 -1.18 -3.46 -7.40
C THR A 35 -1.94 -2.15 -7.63
N ASP A 36 -2.06 -1.35 -6.58
CA ASP A 36 -2.74 -0.05 -6.58
C ASP A 36 -2.13 0.79 -5.45
N LEU A 37 -1.81 2.06 -5.70
CA LEU A 37 -1.08 2.91 -4.77
C LEU A 37 -1.66 4.33 -4.73
N SER A 38 -1.74 4.91 -3.54
CA SER A 38 -2.02 6.33 -3.30
C SER A 38 -1.16 6.86 -2.15
N LEU A 39 -1.31 8.15 -1.83
CA LEU A 39 -0.64 8.76 -0.67
C LEU A 39 -1.10 8.18 0.67
N GLU A 40 -2.35 7.70 0.75
CA GLU A 40 -2.96 7.23 2.01
C GLU A 40 -2.91 5.71 2.18
N GLY A 41 -2.50 4.96 1.14
CA GLY A 41 -2.54 3.51 1.21
C GLY A 41 -2.23 2.80 -0.09
N CYS A 42 -2.38 1.48 -0.07
CA CYS A 42 -2.18 0.66 -1.25
C CYS A 42 -3.05 -0.60 -1.22
N ARG A 43 -3.05 -1.32 -2.35
CA ARG A 43 -3.53 -2.69 -2.45
C ARG A 43 -2.32 -3.61 -2.54
N LEU A 44 -2.21 -4.55 -1.62
CA LEU A 44 -1.15 -5.53 -1.56
C LEU A 44 -1.70 -6.92 -1.88
N THR A 45 -1.03 -7.66 -2.75
CA THR A 45 -1.26 -9.09 -2.96
C THR A 45 -0.12 -9.86 -2.29
N SER A 46 -0.44 -10.84 -1.44
CA SER A 46 0.55 -11.70 -0.80
C SER A 46 0.03 -13.13 -0.67
N ALA A 47 0.94 -14.10 -0.68
CA ALA A 47 0.63 -15.51 -0.40
C ALA A 47 0.38 -15.76 1.10
N VAL A 48 0.85 -14.86 1.96
CA VAL A 48 0.71 -14.98 3.42
C VAL A 48 -0.45 -14.12 3.91
N HIS A 49 -1.17 -14.64 4.90
CA HIS A 49 -2.25 -13.91 5.54
C HIS A 49 -1.72 -12.79 6.43
N ILE A 50 -2.28 -11.59 6.29
CA ILE A 50 -1.92 -10.42 7.10
C ILE A 50 -3.03 -10.14 8.11
N PRO A 51 -2.77 -10.27 9.43
CA PRO A 51 -3.75 -9.96 10.45
C PRO A 51 -4.16 -8.49 10.42
N SER A 52 -5.46 -8.20 10.59
CA SER A 52 -5.97 -6.82 10.51
C SER A 52 -5.72 -5.95 11.74
N ASN A 53 -5.35 -6.57 12.85
CA ASN A 53 -5.14 -5.92 14.13
C ASN A 53 -3.67 -5.58 14.42
N ILE A 54 -2.75 -5.87 13.49
CA ILE A 54 -1.31 -5.68 13.69
C ILE A 54 -0.79 -4.68 12.64
N PRO A 55 -0.11 -3.60 13.06
CA PRO A 55 0.58 -2.73 12.12
C PRO A 55 1.72 -3.48 11.44
N ILE A 56 1.87 -3.23 10.14
CA ILE A 56 2.96 -3.78 9.35
C ILE A 56 3.86 -2.68 8.83
N GLU A 57 5.14 -2.99 8.73
CA GLU A 57 6.10 -2.19 7.98
C GLU A 57 6.13 -2.68 6.54
N LEU A 58 6.21 -1.78 5.57
CA LEU A 58 6.16 -2.10 4.14
C LEU A 58 7.28 -1.38 3.39
N HIS A 59 8.07 -2.12 2.62
CA HIS A 59 9.00 -1.58 1.64
C HIS A 59 8.48 -1.81 0.23
N ILE A 60 8.05 -0.74 -0.42
CA ILE A 60 7.65 -0.75 -1.83
C ILE A 60 8.91 -0.53 -2.67
N ARG A 61 9.15 -1.40 -3.66
CA ARG A 61 10.36 -1.40 -4.50
C ARG A 61 9.99 -1.33 -5.98
N PRO A 62 9.74 -0.13 -6.51
CA PRO A 62 9.61 0.07 -7.96
C PRO A 62 10.96 -0.16 -8.65
N ASP A 63 10.97 -0.76 -9.84
CA ASP A 63 12.23 -1.14 -10.52
C ASP A 63 13.07 0.08 -10.99
N GLN A 64 12.42 1.19 -11.34
CA GLN A 64 13.07 2.39 -11.91
C GLN A 64 12.96 3.64 -11.03
N HIS A 65 12.51 3.49 -9.79
CA HIS A 65 12.32 4.61 -8.86
C HIS A 65 12.87 4.28 -7.47
N ALA A 66 13.03 5.31 -6.64
CA ALA A 66 13.44 5.12 -5.26
C ALA A 66 12.41 4.23 -4.51
N PRO A 67 12.87 3.30 -3.65
CA PRO A 67 11.97 2.55 -2.79
C PRO A 67 11.28 3.49 -1.80
N VAL A 68 10.10 3.10 -1.35
CA VAL A 68 9.34 3.82 -0.33
C VAL A 68 9.16 2.93 0.89
N TYR A 69 9.53 3.44 2.05
CA TYR A 69 9.32 2.81 3.34
C TYR A 69 8.09 3.36 4.06
N ILE A 70 7.19 2.47 4.43
CA ILE A 70 6.02 2.76 5.26
C ILE A 70 6.28 2.10 6.61
N SER A 71 6.46 2.90 7.66
CA SER A 71 6.76 2.37 9.00
C SER A 71 5.55 1.79 9.70
N GLY A 72 4.34 2.18 9.29
CA GLY A 72 3.11 1.64 9.88
C GLY A 72 1.94 1.68 8.90
N ALA A 73 1.48 0.49 8.50
CA ALA A 73 0.27 0.30 7.72
C ALA A 73 -0.66 -0.70 8.41
N VAL A 74 -1.97 -0.53 8.25
CA VAL A 74 -2.99 -1.44 8.82
C VAL A 74 -3.91 -1.95 7.72
N VAL A 75 -4.36 -3.21 7.85
CA VAL A 75 -5.32 -3.79 6.92
C VAL A 75 -6.71 -3.18 7.18
N CYS A 76 -7.27 -2.47 6.20
CA CYS A 76 -8.61 -1.90 6.28
C CYS A 76 -9.68 -2.83 5.69
N TRP A 77 -9.30 -3.68 4.73
CA TRP A 77 -10.13 -4.75 4.20
C TRP A 77 -9.25 -5.87 3.66
N GLN A 78 -9.80 -7.07 3.57
CA GLN A 78 -9.14 -8.20 2.94
C GLN A 78 -10.15 -9.00 2.12
N LYS A 79 -9.67 -9.57 1.01
CA LYS A 79 -10.41 -10.52 0.19
C LYS A 79 -9.41 -11.49 -0.40
N ASP A 80 -9.52 -12.76 -0.04
CA ASP A 80 -8.60 -13.82 -0.46
C ASP A 80 -7.13 -13.43 -0.14
N SER A 81 -6.25 -13.43 -1.15
CA SER A 81 -4.84 -13.04 -1.06
C SER A 81 -4.60 -11.54 -1.29
N VAL A 82 -5.64 -10.71 -1.21
CA VAL A 82 -5.58 -9.27 -1.48
C VAL A 82 -5.97 -8.47 -0.26
N PHE A 83 -5.11 -7.52 0.12
CA PHE A 83 -5.24 -6.69 1.31
C PHE A 83 -5.27 -5.22 0.91
N GLY A 84 -6.26 -4.49 1.43
CA GLY A 84 -6.24 -3.05 1.42
C GLY A 84 -5.47 -2.55 2.63
N LEU A 85 -4.42 -1.77 2.40
CA LEU A 85 -3.61 -1.19 3.46
C LEU A 85 -3.85 0.31 3.54
N ALA A 86 -4.05 0.82 4.75
CA ALA A 86 -4.04 2.24 5.05
C ALA A 86 -2.73 2.60 5.75
N PHE A 87 -2.04 3.63 5.25
CA PHE A 87 -0.81 4.12 5.84
C PHE A 87 -1.16 4.97 7.07
N LYS A 88 -0.65 4.57 8.23
CA LYS A 88 -0.84 5.25 9.52
C LYS A 88 0.40 6.04 9.91
N GLU A 89 1.56 5.53 9.55
CA GLU A 89 2.85 6.15 9.83
C GLU A 89 3.69 6.12 8.55
N LEU A 90 4.01 7.31 8.06
CA LEU A 90 4.83 7.52 6.88
C LEU A 90 5.83 8.65 7.19
N PRO A 91 7.14 8.35 7.29
CA PRO A 91 8.15 9.38 7.53
C PRO A 91 8.10 10.49 6.47
N GLU A 92 8.44 11.73 6.84
CA GLU A 92 8.32 12.89 5.95
C GLU A 92 9.09 12.73 4.63
N LEU A 93 10.33 12.20 4.72
CA LEU A 93 11.16 11.90 3.55
C LEU A 93 10.49 10.86 2.63
N GLU A 94 9.88 9.84 3.22
CA GLU A 94 9.19 8.77 2.49
C GLU A 94 7.88 9.28 1.87
N SER A 95 7.18 10.18 2.55
CA SER A 95 6.01 10.89 2.01
C SER A 95 6.37 11.75 0.79
N ALA A 96 7.49 12.48 0.84
CA ALA A 96 8.00 13.23 -0.31
C ALA A 96 8.39 12.29 -1.47
N THR A 97 9.05 11.17 -1.15
CA THR A 97 9.44 10.16 -2.14
C THR A 97 8.23 9.51 -2.81
N LEU A 98 7.21 9.13 -2.02
CA LEU A 98 5.94 8.59 -2.49
C LEU A 98 5.20 9.61 -3.36
N THR A 99 5.11 10.86 -2.91
CA THR A 99 4.47 11.94 -3.67
C THR A 99 5.14 12.11 -5.04
N ARG A 100 6.47 12.13 -5.07
CA ARG A 100 7.23 12.21 -6.32
C ARG A 100 6.99 10.98 -7.20
N LEU A 101 7.01 9.78 -6.64
CA LEU A 101 6.73 8.54 -7.37
C LEU A 101 5.37 8.63 -8.05
N LEU A 102 4.31 8.96 -7.30
CA LEU A 102 2.95 9.06 -7.83
C LEU A 102 2.81 10.12 -8.93
N TRP A 103 3.54 11.22 -8.84
CA TRP A 103 3.58 12.26 -9.87
C TRP A 103 4.22 11.79 -11.19
N LEU A 104 5.11 10.80 -11.12
CA LEU A 104 5.78 10.22 -12.29
C LEU A 104 4.97 9.09 -12.94
N LEU A 105 3.93 8.59 -12.26
CA LEU A 105 3.11 7.53 -12.80
C LEU A 105 2.15 8.08 -13.87
N PRO A 106 2.01 7.39 -15.01
CA PRO A 106 1.02 7.76 -15.99
C PRO A 106 -0.37 7.67 -15.36
N SER A 107 -1.21 8.68 -15.58
CA SER A 107 -2.59 8.72 -15.08
C SER A 107 -3.54 7.80 -15.85
N TRP A 108 -3.04 7.01 -16.82
CA TRP A 108 -3.83 6.17 -17.72
C TRP A 108 -3.16 4.81 -17.99
N THR A 109 -3.91 3.73 -17.78
CA THR A 109 -3.77 2.46 -18.53
C THR A 109 -5.16 1.89 -18.77
N GLU A 110 -5.80 2.28 -19.86
CA GLU A 110 -6.82 1.48 -20.53
C GLU A 110 -6.14 0.80 -21.73
N GLU A 111 -6.01 -0.53 -21.66
CA GLU A 111 -6.02 -1.41 -22.85
C GLU A 111 -7.13 -2.43 -22.65
#